data_AF-A0A9N8JWX0-F1
#
_entry.id   AF-A0A9N8JWX0-F1
#
_cell.length_a   1.000
_cell.length_b   1.000
_cell.length_c   1.000
_cell.angle_alpha   90.00
_cell.angle_beta   90.00
_cell.angle_gamma   90.00
#
_symmetry.space_group_name_H-M   'P 1'
#
loop_
_entity.id
_entity.type
_entity.pdbx_description
1 polymer ?
#
loop_
_entity_poly.entity_id
_entity_poly.type
_entity_poly.pdbx_seq_one_letter_code
_entity_poly.pdbx_strand_id
1 'polypeptide(L)'
;MRTSAAIAATILASSATAAPTPGLLSSIFGLLTNDLNSLLSSLGITLQTNANIHGPTVPFHDQCPFSINTSVSLSTDLFSHDITWPLGVNGGDYINWRTFKSNGANLGGWLEKERTHDPIWWSSVGGDNAPDEWTLCQTLGSQCGPILEARYQSFLNTTTIDQLASVGVNLLRIPTTYAAWVKVPGSQLYSGNQQKWLKAITDYAVLKYNMHIIIGLHSLPGGVNNLDIGDALFHDGWFYNATNLDYSFQAVDGVLNFIKNSGYQNAFTIAPINEASDNLAGFGSAAGLSNNATNWINTYVNGVLNKIAAVDKRIPLQLQDCFKGASYWAPFYDASTNIVFDSHVYYFAAAGTYANYVNPAVCGQAQYIAEETKFPVFIGEYSLQAMYNNTLNVTTRKTLFDTQRYAWSKYVAGGSFWTAVSYSTAAVDGEGTQRDYWSYIDLINQGVITKQTNASYC
;
A
#
# COMPACT_ATOMS: atom_id res chain seq x y z
N MET A 1 21.14 -27.97 23.97
CA MET A 1 22.40 -27.98 23.18
C MET A 1 22.08 -27.39 21.83
N ARG A 2 22.60 -26.18 21.55
CA ARG A 2 22.41 -25.46 20.28
C ARG A 2 23.59 -25.82 19.38
N THR A 3 23.33 -26.32 18.18
CA THR A 3 24.35 -26.51 17.15
C THR A 3 24.23 -25.39 16.13
N SER A 4 25.17 -24.45 16.21
CA SER A 4 25.39 -23.39 15.23
C SER A 4 26.13 -23.97 14.02
N ALA A 5 25.57 -23.81 12.82
CA ALA A 5 26.29 -24.06 11.58
C ALA A 5 26.96 -22.76 11.13
N ALA A 6 28.29 -22.72 11.22
CA ALA A 6 29.12 -21.65 10.68
C ALA A 6 29.35 -21.90 9.19
N ILE A 7 29.02 -20.93 8.34
CA ILE A 7 29.39 -20.92 6.92
C ILE A 7 30.68 -20.10 6.79
N ALA A 8 31.75 -20.78 6.39
CA ALA A 8 33.05 -20.18 6.15
C ALA A 8 33.10 -19.49 4.78
N ALA A 9 33.40 -18.18 4.76
CA ALA A 9 33.71 -17.45 3.55
C ALA A 9 35.15 -17.75 3.12
N THR A 10 35.32 -18.30 1.92
CA THR A 10 36.65 -18.49 1.30
C THR A 10 36.90 -17.33 0.35
N ILE A 11 37.87 -16.48 0.67
CA ILE A 11 38.31 -15.35 -0.15
C ILE A 11 39.26 -15.87 -1.22
N LEU A 12 38.89 -15.71 -2.49
CA LEU A 12 39.80 -15.83 -3.63
C LEU A 12 40.09 -14.43 -4.16
N ALA A 13 41.33 -13.98 -3.97
CA ALA A 13 41.87 -12.78 -4.56
C ALA A 13 42.41 -13.08 -5.97
N SER A 14 41.96 -12.36 -7.00
CA SER A 14 42.82 -11.71 -8.02
C SER A 14 42.02 -11.20 -9.22
N SER A 15 41.93 -9.87 -9.36
CA SER A 15 42.29 -9.14 -10.58
C SER A 15 42.03 -7.65 -10.31
N ALA A 16 43.08 -6.86 -10.24
CA ALA A 16 43.00 -5.41 -10.04
C ALA A 16 42.31 -4.75 -11.23
N THR A 17 41.07 -4.28 -11.04
CA THR A 17 40.46 -3.29 -11.93
C THR A 17 41.00 -1.92 -11.56
N ALA A 18 41.62 -1.24 -12.53
CA ALA A 18 42.11 0.13 -12.38
C ALA A 18 41.00 1.03 -11.81
N ALA A 19 41.33 1.82 -10.79
CA ALA A 19 40.42 2.82 -10.25
C ALA A 19 40.03 3.81 -11.37
N PRO A 20 38.73 4.12 -11.55
CA PRO A 20 38.30 5.08 -12.56
C PRO A 20 38.92 6.45 -12.27
N THR A 21 39.37 7.11 -13.33
CA THR A 21 39.99 8.44 -13.27
C THR A 21 39.01 9.46 -12.67
N PRO A 22 39.46 10.39 -11.80
CA PRO A 22 38.58 11.36 -11.12
C PRO A 22 37.69 12.19 -12.06
N GLY A 23 38.13 12.42 -13.31
CA GLY A 23 37.39 13.16 -14.33
C GLY A 23 36.23 12.39 -14.98
N LEU A 24 36.19 11.06 -14.87
CA LEU A 24 35.08 10.24 -15.38
C LEU A 24 33.93 10.18 -14.37
N LEU A 25 34.25 10.16 -13.08
CA LEU A 25 33.24 10.22 -12.02
C LEU A 25 32.57 11.61 -11.98
N SER A 26 33.34 12.69 -12.05
CA SER A 26 32.77 14.05 -12.04
C SER A 26 31.90 14.35 -13.27
N SER A 27 32.21 13.78 -14.44
CA SER A 27 31.39 13.93 -15.64
C SER A 27 30.10 13.12 -15.58
N ILE A 28 30.13 11.91 -15.03
CA ILE A 28 28.93 11.08 -14.79
C ILE A 28 28.01 11.75 -13.75
N PHE A 29 28.55 12.25 -12.63
CA PHE A 29 27.77 12.99 -11.63
C PHE A 29 27.22 14.31 -12.21
N GLY A 30 27.97 14.99 -13.08
CA GLY A 30 27.51 16.19 -13.80
C GLY A 30 26.39 15.92 -14.80
N LEU A 31 26.43 14.78 -15.51
CA LEU A 31 25.36 14.37 -16.43
C LEU A 31 24.08 13.98 -15.67
N LEU A 32 24.19 13.17 -14.62
CA LEU A 32 23.05 12.76 -13.79
C LEU A 32 22.32 13.93 -13.13
N THR A 33 23.04 14.96 -12.72
CA THR A 33 22.46 16.18 -12.13
C THR A 33 21.79 17.09 -13.17
N ASN A 34 22.33 17.16 -14.39
CA ASN A 34 21.72 17.92 -15.49
C ASN A 34 20.42 17.27 -15.97
N ASP A 35 20.38 15.94 -16.09
CA ASP A 35 19.19 15.19 -16.51
C ASP A 35 18.05 15.36 -15.50
N LEU A 36 18.37 15.26 -14.19
CA LEU A 36 17.39 15.49 -13.13
C LEU A 36 16.84 16.93 -13.15
N ASN A 37 17.71 17.94 -13.23
CA ASN A 37 17.25 19.33 -13.25
C ASN A 37 16.40 19.65 -14.47
N SER A 38 16.74 19.09 -15.64
CA SER A 38 15.94 19.21 -16.86
C SER A 38 14.55 18.59 -16.69
N LEU A 39 14.48 17.35 -16.17
CA LEU A 39 13.23 16.66 -15.87
C LEU A 39 12.34 17.49 -14.92
N LEU A 40 12.89 17.92 -13.79
CA LEU A 40 12.14 18.67 -12.79
C LEU A 40 11.67 20.03 -13.32
N SER A 41 12.53 20.73 -14.07
CA SER A 41 12.18 22.02 -14.70
C SER A 41 11.04 21.87 -15.71
N SER A 42 10.98 20.76 -16.45
CA SER A 42 9.89 20.49 -17.40
C SER A 42 8.52 20.34 -16.73
N LEU A 43 8.51 19.96 -15.45
CA LEU A 43 7.31 19.83 -14.62
C LEU A 43 7.06 21.05 -13.73
N GLY A 44 7.90 22.09 -13.83
CA GLY A 44 7.79 23.31 -13.01
C GLY A 44 8.06 23.06 -11.52
N ILE A 45 8.88 22.07 -11.19
CA ILE A 45 9.25 21.72 -9.80
C ILE A 45 10.77 21.77 -9.62
N THR A 46 11.20 21.77 -8.37
CA THR A 46 12.62 21.68 -7.99
C THR A 46 12.85 20.53 -7.02
N LEU A 47 14.07 20.02 -7.00
CA LEU A 47 14.48 19.02 -6.01
C LEU A 47 14.30 19.60 -4.62
N GLN A 48 13.57 18.90 -3.76
CA GLN A 48 13.35 19.30 -2.39
C GLN A 48 14.61 19.05 -1.57
N THR A 49 14.90 19.97 -0.65
CA THR A 49 16.05 19.91 0.27
C THR A 49 15.66 20.29 1.70
N ASN A 50 14.36 20.34 1.97
CA ASN A 50 13.72 20.90 3.14
C ASN A 50 13.21 19.83 4.12
N ALA A 51 13.68 18.58 4.06
CA ALA A 51 13.23 17.51 4.96
C ALA A 51 13.27 17.93 6.44
N ASN A 52 14.15 18.85 6.83
CA ASN A 52 14.22 19.42 8.18
C ASN A 52 12.95 20.14 8.67
N ILE A 53 11.97 20.44 7.81
CA ILE A 53 10.67 21.01 8.22
C ILE A 53 9.64 19.96 8.62
N HIS A 54 9.99 18.67 8.56
CA HIS A 54 9.07 17.58 8.89
C HIS A 54 8.44 17.75 10.28
N GLY A 55 7.23 17.22 10.45
CA GLY A 55 6.57 17.14 11.75
C GLY A 55 7.11 16.02 12.64
N PRO A 56 6.45 15.72 13.76
CA PRO A 56 6.82 14.59 14.60
C PRO A 56 6.61 13.25 13.87
N THR A 57 7.38 12.23 14.25
CA THR A 57 7.14 10.85 13.79
C THR A 57 6.20 10.11 14.72
N VAL A 58 5.47 9.14 14.18
CA VAL A 58 4.58 8.24 14.92
C VAL A 58 5.24 6.85 14.99
N PRO A 59 5.52 6.31 16.19
CA PRO A 59 6.19 5.02 16.33
C PRO A 59 5.19 3.86 16.18
N PHE A 60 4.98 3.38 14.95
CA PHE A 60 4.05 2.26 14.69
C PHE A 60 4.52 0.90 15.24
N HIS A 61 5.83 0.66 15.31
CA HIS A 61 6.40 -0.66 15.64
C HIS A 61 7.14 -0.74 16.99
N ASP A 62 7.70 0.38 17.47
CA ASP A 62 8.50 0.38 18.70
C ASP A 62 7.65 0.31 19.98
N GLN A 63 6.35 0.58 19.86
CA GLN A 63 5.40 0.54 20.97
C GLN A 63 4.02 0.09 20.47
N CYS A 64 3.70 -1.20 20.66
CA CYS A 64 2.33 -1.64 20.51
C CYS A 64 1.49 -1.24 21.74
N PRO A 65 0.34 -0.59 21.56
CA PRO A 65 -0.08 0.27 20.47
C PRO A 65 -0.16 1.69 21.01
N PHE A 66 0.81 2.52 20.66
CA PHE A 66 0.97 3.91 21.13
C PHE A 66 1.13 3.99 22.66
N SER A 67 2.17 4.65 23.14
CA SER A 67 2.02 5.34 24.43
C SER A 67 1.06 6.51 24.19
N ILE A 68 -0.24 6.25 24.20
CA ILE A 68 -1.24 7.31 24.23
C ILE A 68 -1.13 7.92 25.63
N ASN A 69 -0.49 9.09 25.73
CA ASN A 69 -0.37 9.83 27.00
C ASN A 69 -1.74 10.34 27.50
N THR A 70 -2.82 10.10 26.74
CA THR A 70 -4.21 10.26 27.15
C THR A 70 -4.84 8.89 27.40
N SER A 71 -5.44 8.71 28.58
CA SER A 71 -6.17 7.50 28.94
C SER A 71 -7.32 7.27 27.96
N VAL A 72 -7.21 6.23 27.12
CA VAL A 72 -8.35 5.72 26.36
C VAL A 72 -9.31 5.11 27.35
N SER A 73 -10.56 5.58 27.36
CA SER A 73 -11.60 4.94 28.17
C SER A 73 -11.89 3.57 27.58
N LEU A 74 -11.37 2.51 28.22
CA LEU A 74 -11.66 1.15 27.83
C LEU A 74 -13.10 0.84 28.21
N SER A 75 -13.95 0.56 27.22
CA SER A 75 -15.26 -0.04 27.46
C SER A 75 -15.10 -1.54 27.63
N THR A 76 -15.75 -2.12 28.64
CA THR A 76 -15.99 -3.57 28.69
C THR A 76 -17.27 -3.97 27.96
N ASP A 77 -18.09 -2.99 27.59
CA ASP A 77 -19.37 -3.17 26.90
C ASP A 77 -19.15 -3.22 25.38
N LEU A 78 -19.93 -4.06 24.72
CA LEU A 78 -19.99 -4.17 23.26
C LEU A 78 -21.16 -3.37 22.72
N PHE A 79 -20.91 -2.51 21.75
CA PHE A 79 -21.91 -1.68 21.10
C PHE A 79 -22.30 -2.21 19.73
N SER A 80 -23.56 -1.98 19.36
CA SER A 80 -24.08 -2.23 18.02
C SER A 80 -24.32 -0.92 17.29
N HIS A 81 -23.89 -0.87 16.04
CA HIS A 81 -23.89 0.30 15.19
C HIS A 81 -24.59 -0.01 13.86
N ASP A 82 -25.56 0.83 13.49
CA ASP A 82 -26.14 0.83 12.15
C ASP A 82 -25.42 1.86 11.28
N ILE A 83 -24.36 1.41 10.60
CA ILE A 83 -23.51 2.29 9.78
C ILE A 83 -24.04 2.30 8.35
N THR A 84 -24.49 3.47 7.89
CA THR A 84 -24.79 3.70 6.48
C THR A 84 -23.55 4.23 5.78
N TRP A 85 -23.01 3.45 4.84
CA TRP A 85 -21.84 3.86 4.05
C TRP A 85 -22.25 4.83 2.94
N PRO A 86 -21.55 5.97 2.79
CA PRO A 86 -21.81 6.89 1.69
C PRO A 86 -21.47 6.21 0.36
N LEU A 87 -22.12 6.67 -0.72
CA LEU A 87 -21.74 6.28 -2.07
C LEU A 87 -20.34 6.81 -2.37
N GLY A 88 -19.47 5.96 -2.91
CA GLY A 88 -18.15 6.36 -3.41
C GLY A 88 -18.19 7.13 -4.73
N VAL A 89 -19.31 7.03 -5.43
CA VAL A 89 -19.67 7.83 -6.61
C VAL A 89 -21.10 8.34 -6.42
N ASN A 90 -21.28 9.64 -6.31
CA ASN A 90 -22.59 10.26 -6.16
C ASN A 90 -22.87 11.16 -7.37
N GLY A 91 -23.28 10.54 -8.47
CA GLY A 91 -23.40 11.26 -9.75
C GLY A 91 -22.03 11.74 -10.25
N GLY A 92 -21.96 13.00 -10.69
CA GLY A 92 -20.72 13.62 -11.19
C GLY A 92 -19.87 14.31 -10.11
N ASP A 93 -20.28 14.25 -8.84
CA ASP A 93 -19.57 14.91 -7.75
C ASP A 93 -18.33 14.11 -7.34
N TYR A 94 -17.25 14.84 -7.06
CA TYR A 94 -16.03 14.29 -6.47
C TYR A 94 -16.21 14.07 -4.98
N ILE A 95 -15.62 12.99 -4.47
CA ILE A 95 -15.56 12.80 -3.01
C ILE A 95 -14.69 13.88 -2.36
N ASN A 96 -14.98 14.16 -1.10
CA ASN A 96 -14.10 14.92 -0.22
C ASN A 96 -13.64 14.00 0.91
N TRP A 97 -12.36 13.62 0.92
CA TRP A 97 -11.78 12.73 1.92
C TRP A 97 -11.91 13.23 3.37
N ARG A 98 -12.17 14.53 3.58
CA ARG A 98 -12.47 15.08 4.92
C ARG A 98 -13.82 14.64 5.47
N THR A 99 -14.77 14.27 4.60
CA THR A 99 -16.14 13.90 4.98
C THR A 99 -16.55 12.52 4.51
N PHE A 100 -15.91 11.99 3.46
CA PHE A 100 -16.13 10.63 2.97
C PHE A 100 -15.63 9.60 3.99
N LYS A 101 -16.41 8.54 4.20
CA LYS A 101 -16.08 7.43 5.09
C LYS A 101 -16.10 6.13 4.30
N SER A 102 -15.00 5.39 4.36
CA SER A 102 -14.86 4.13 3.63
C SER A 102 -15.01 2.89 4.51
N ASN A 103 -15.70 1.89 3.97
CA ASN A 103 -15.51 0.49 4.27
C ASN A 103 -14.89 -0.15 3.03
N GLY A 104 -13.57 -0.29 3.04
CA GLY A 104 -12.80 -0.67 1.87
C GLY A 104 -12.29 -2.10 1.91
N ALA A 105 -11.94 -2.61 0.74
CA ALA A 105 -11.13 -3.81 0.58
C ALA A 105 -10.02 -3.57 -0.45
N ASN A 106 -8.84 -4.10 -0.17
CA ASN A 106 -7.75 -4.16 -1.14
C ASN A 106 -7.98 -5.31 -2.11
N LEU A 107 -7.67 -5.10 -3.38
CA LEU A 107 -7.59 -6.15 -4.40
C LEU A 107 -6.13 -6.56 -4.62
N GLY A 108 -5.42 -6.82 -3.52
CA GLY A 108 -4.00 -7.21 -3.52
C GLY A 108 -3.74 -8.63 -4.02
N GLY A 109 -2.53 -8.90 -4.49
CA GLY A 109 -2.13 -10.16 -5.11
C GLY A 109 -2.80 -10.42 -6.46
N TRP A 110 -3.41 -9.39 -7.08
CA TRP A 110 -4.06 -9.47 -8.40
C TRP A 110 -3.22 -8.92 -9.54
N LEU A 111 -3.09 -7.59 -9.66
CA LEU A 111 -2.33 -6.91 -10.73
C LEU A 111 -0.88 -6.59 -10.32
N GLU A 112 -0.58 -6.74 -9.04
CA GLU A 112 0.74 -7.10 -8.51
C GLU A 112 0.61 -8.50 -7.88
N LYS A 113 1.70 -9.27 -7.88
CA LYS A 113 1.70 -10.63 -7.35
C LYS A 113 2.64 -10.74 -6.17
N GLU A 114 2.06 -11.07 -5.03
CA GLU A 114 2.78 -11.53 -3.85
C GLU A 114 2.67 -13.05 -3.66
N ARG A 115 3.81 -13.68 -3.39
CA ARG A 115 3.86 -15.12 -3.09
C ARG A 115 3.13 -15.45 -1.79
N THR A 116 3.25 -14.58 -0.79
CA THR A 116 2.63 -14.73 0.54
C THR A 116 1.13 -14.98 0.44
N HIS A 117 0.43 -14.30 -0.47
CA HIS A 117 -1.03 -14.38 -0.60
C HIS A 117 -1.55 -15.49 -1.52
N ASP A 118 -0.73 -16.09 -2.37
CA ASP A 118 -1.08 -17.32 -3.10
C ASP A 118 0.14 -18.20 -3.38
N PRO A 119 0.70 -18.83 -2.34
CA PRO A 119 1.91 -19.64 -2.48
C PRO A 119 1.65 -20.89 -3.33
N ILE A 120 0.42 -21.43 -3.33
CA ILE A 120 0.07 -22.64 -4.09
C ILE A 120 0.13 -22.37 -5.59
N TRP A 121 -0.51 -21.28 -6.05
CA TRP A 121 -0.42 -20.89 -7.46
C TRP A 121 1.02 -20.56 -7.83
N TRP A 122 1.73 -19.83 -6.98
CA TRP A 122 3.13 -19.43 -7.22
C TRP A 122 4.03 -20.63 -7.49
N SER A 123 4.01 -21.62 -6.60
CA SER A 123 4.77 -22.86 -6.74
C SER A 123 4.36 -23.64 -7.99
N SER A 124 3.07 -23.62 -8.36
CA SER A 124 2.56 -24.35 -9.52
C SER A 124 3.04 -23.81 -10.87
N VAL A 125 3.39 -22.51 -10.95
CA VAL A 125 3.77 -21.87 -12.21
C VAL A 125 5.28 -21.68 -12.35
N GLY A 126 5.97 -21.21 -11.30
CA GLY A 126 7.40 -20.86 -11.37
C GLY A 126 8.30 -21.58 -10.37
N GLY A 127 7.73 -22.46 -9.55
CA GLY A 127 8.45 -23.16 -8.47
C GLY A 127 8.73 -22.27 -7.25
N ASP A 128 9.23 -22.90 -6.18
CA ASP A 128 9.41 -22.27 -4.87
C ASP A 128 10.57 -21.28 -4.76
N ASN A 129 11.38 -21.15 -5.81
CA ASN A 129 12.64 -20.43 -5.78
C ASN A 129 12.54 -18.97 -6.23
N ALA A 130 11.42 -18.54 -6.80
CA ALA A 130 11.21 -17.14 -7.14
C ALA A 130 10.72 -16.39 -5.88
N PRO A 131 11.51 -15.44 -5.33
CA PRO A 131 11.12 -14.68 -4.15
C PRO A 131 10.08 -13.57 -4.43
N ASP A 132 9.97 -13.12 -5.69
CA ASP A 132 9.18 -11.97 -6.11
C ASP A 132 8.66 -12.12 -7.56
N GLU A 133 7.73 -11.25 -7.97
CA GLU A 133 7.11 -11.31 -9.31
C GLU A 133 8.16 -11.10 -10.42
N TRP A 134 9.17 -10.27 -10.15
CA TRP A 134 10.28 -10.03 -11.05
C TRP A 134 11.03 -11.31 -11.39
N THR A 135 11.49 -12.06 -10.39
CA THR A 135 12.23 -13.30 -10.55
C THR A 135 11.32 -14.40 -11.10
N LEU A 136 10.04 -14.40 -10.71
CA LEU A 136 9.04 -15.30 -11.28
C LEU A 136 8.96 -15.12 -12.80
N CYS A 137 8.79 -13.88 -13.27
CA CYS A 137 8.66 -13.60 -14.68
C CYS A 137 9.97 -13.79 -15.46
N GLN A 138 11.11 -13.47 -14.84
CA GLN A 138 12.41 -13.82 -15.40
C GLN A 138 12.54 -15.33 -15.62
N THR A 139 12.13 -16.14 -14.64
CA THR A 139 12.20 -17.61 -14.69
C THR A 139 11.25 -18.19 -15.74
N LEU A 140 10.03 -17.65 -15.83
CA LEU A 140 9.01 -18.09 -16.79
C LEU A 140 9.31 -17.66 -18.23
N GLY A 141 10.11 -16.61 -18.43
CA GLY A 141 10.41 -16.05 -19.74
C GLY A 141 9.15 -15.70 -20.51
N SER A 142 9.00 -16.22 -21.73
CA SER A 142 7.83 -15.94 -22.58
C SER A 142 6.50 -16.46 -22.02
N GLN A 143 6.52 -17.36 -21.04
CA GLN A 143 5.31 -17.88 -20.40
C GLN A 143 4.75 -16.96 -19.31
N CYS A 144 5.54 -16.01 -18.80
CA CYS A 144 5.10 -15.06 -17.77
C CYS A 144 3.81 -14.34 -18.20
N GLY A 145 3.78 -13.78 -19.42
CA GLY A 145 2.62 -13.06 -19.94
C GLY A 145 1.33 -13.90 -20.00
N PRO A 146 1.30 -15.03 -20.74
CA PRO A 146 0.13 -15.89 -20.80
C PRO A 146 -0.38 -16.37 -19.43
N ILE A 147 0.53 -16.70 -18.50
CA ILE A 147 0.19 -17.15 -17.14
C ILE A 147 -0.45 -16.01 -16.34
N LEU A 148 0.15 -14.82 -16.37
CA LEU A 148 -0.39 -13.65 -15.67
C LEU A 148 -1.71 -13.19 -16.25
N GLU A 149 -1.87 -13.15 -17.57
CA GLU A 149 -3.13 -12.80 -18.24
C GLU A 149 -4.28 -13.74 -17.82
N ALA A 150 -4.04 -15.05 -17.79
CA ALA A 150 -5.01 -16.03 -17.31
C ALA A 150 -5.34 -15.81 -15.81
N ARG A 151 -4.34 -15.42 -15.01
CA ARG A 151 -4.52 -15.13 -13.59
C ARG A 151 -5.30 -13.84 -13.36
N TYR A 152 -5.00 -12.77 -14.10
CA TYR A 152 -5.70 -11.48 -14.03
C TYR A 152 -7.17 -11.64 -14.40
N GLN A 153 -7.48 -12.50 -15.37
CA GLN A 153 -8.85 -12.78 -15.78
C GLN A 153 -9.68 -13.52 -14.72
N SER A 154 -9.06 -14.45 -13.99
CA SER A 154 -9.79 -15.47 -13.20
C SER A 154 -9.77 -15.24 -11.69
N PHE A 155 -8.72 -14.60 -11.15
CA PHE A 155 -8.51 -14.55 -9.71
C PHE A 155 -9.53 -13.68 -8.97
N LEU A 156 -9.61 -12.40 -9.32
CA LEU A 156 -10.61 -11.47 -8.82
C LEU A 156 -11.56 -11.13 -9.96
N ASN A 157 -12.85 -11.37 -9.76
CA ASN A 157 -13.87 -11.21 -10.78
C ASN A 157 -15.11 -10.50 -10.20
N THR A 158 -16.14 -10.32 -11.02
CA THR A 158 -17.37 -9.61 -10.61
C THR A 158 -18.10 -10.26 -9.43
N THR A 159 -17.96 -11.58 -9.24
CA THR A 159 -18.52 -12.28 -8.07
C THR A 159 -17.83 -11.83 -6.78
N THR A 160 -16.51 -11.62 -6.81
CA THR A 160 -15.77 -11.06 -5.68
C THR A 160 -16.34 -9.68 -5.32
N ILE A 161 -16.61 -8.84 -6.32
CA ILE A 161 -17.17 -7.50 -6.10
C ILE A 161 -18.58 -7.58 -5.52
N ASP A 162 -19.42 -8.50 -6.01
CA ASP A 162 -20.76 -8.73 -5.47
C ASP A 162 -20.71 -9.16 -3.99
N GLN A 163 -19.77 -10.04 -3.62
CA GLN A 163 -19.59 -10.48 -2.23
C GLN A 163 -19.13 -9.35 -1.33
N LEU A 164 -18.14 -8.55 -1.75
CA LEU A 164 -17.69 -7.37 -1.01
C LEU A 164 -18.83 -6.36 -0.82
N ALA A 165 -19.59 -6.06 -1.89
CA ALA A 165 -20.74 -5.17 -1.83
C ALA A 165 -21.83 -5.66 -0.86
N SER A 166 -22.02 -6.98 -0.74
CA SER A 166 -23.05 -7.58 0.12
C SER A 166 -22.89 -7.25 1.60
N VAL A 167 -21.65 -6.97 2.03
CA VAL A 167 -21.31 -6.56 3.41
C VAL A 167 -21.00 -5.08 3.53
N GLY A 168 -21.36 -4.29 2.51
CA GLY A 168 -21.30 -2.84 2.52
C GLY A 168 -19.94 -2.25 2.17
N VAL A 169 -19.09 -2.96 1.44
CA VAL A 169 -17.87 -2.35 0.88
C VAL A 169 -18.27 -1.25 -0.11
N ASN A 170 -17.73 -0.05 0.06
CA ASN A 170 -18.01 1.12 -0.78
C ASN A 170 -16.75 1.68 -1.45
N LEU A 171 -15.58 1.08 -1.22
CA LEU A 171 -14.31 1.49 -1.79
C LEU A 171 -13.43 0.28 -2.10
N LEU A 172 -12.72 0.32 -3.23
CA LEU A 172 -11.69 -0.66 -3.59
C LEU A 172 -10.34 0.04 -3.73
N ARG A 173 -9.32 -0.44 -3.02
CA ARG A 173 -7.92 -0.07 -3.26
C ARG A 173 -7.28 -1.14 -4.13
N ILE A 174 -6.74 -0.76 -5.28
CA ILE A 174 -6.25 -1.69 -6.30
C ILE A 174 -4.76 -1.44 -6.54
N PRO A 175 -3.89 -2.23 -5.90
CA PRO A 175 -2.46 -2.24 -6.16
C PRO A 175 -2.16 -2.66 -7.61
N THR A 176 -1.22 -1.96 -8.24
CA THR A 176 -0.70 -2.26 -9.58
C THR A 176 0.81 -2.08 -9.58
N THR A 177 1.53 -2.90 -10.36
CA THR A 177 2.93 -2.62 -10.66
C THR A 177 3.04 -1.45 -11.64
N TYR A 178 4.18 -0.73 -11.67
CA TYR A 178 4.42 0.28 -12.71
C TYR A 178 4.38 -0.32 -14.13
N ALA A 179 4.65 -1.61 -14.29
CA ALA A 179 4.70 -2.31 -15.57
C ALA A 179 3.34 -2.37 -16.27
N ALA A 180 2.23 -2.17 -15.54
CA ALA A 180 0.90 -1.97 -16.10
C ALA A 180 0.76 -0.65 -16.87
N TRP A 181 1.63 0.33 -16.61
CA TRP A 181 1.48 1.73 -17.04
C TRP A 181 2.61 2.21 -17.95
N VAL A 182 3.82 1.70 -17.74
CA VAL A 182 5.02 2.08 -18.48
C VAL A 182 5.92 0.88 -18.73
N LYS A 183 6.55 0.82 -19.91
CA LYS A 183 7.54 -0.20 -20.23
C LYS A 183 8.94 0.33 -19.93
N VAL A 184 9.55 -0.20 -18.87
CA VAL A 184 10.91 0.17 -18.46
C VAL A 184 11.92 -0.81 -19.06
N PRO A 185 12.93 -0.37 -19.82
CA PRO A 185 13.97 -1.23 -20.36
C PRO A 185 14.66 -2.03 -19.24
N GLY A 186 14.77 -3.35 -19.43
CA GLY A 186 15.40 -4.26 -18.47
C GLY A 186 14.47 -4.77 -17.36
N SER A 187 13.28 -4.19 -17.19
CA SER A 187 12.29 -4.72 -16.25
C SER A 187 11.90 -6.15 -16.60
N GLN A 188 11.84 -7.03 -15.59
CA GLN A 188 11.34 -8.39 -15.76
C GLN A 188 9.84 -8.50 -15.43
N LEU A 189 9.24 -7.45 -14.87
CA LEU A 189 7.80 -7.40 -14.66
C LEU A 189 7.06 -7.40 -16.00
N TYR A 190 5.89 -8.05 -16.02
CA TYR A 190 5.11 -8.16 -17.24
C TYR A 190 4.41 -6.83 -17.58
N SER A 191 4.52 -6.40 -18.84
CA SER A 191 3.70 -5.32 -19.40
C SER A 191 2.75 -5.85 -20.45
N GLY A 192 1.47 -5.96 -20.10
CA GLY A 192 0.41 -6.52 -20.93
C GLY A 192 -0.93 -5.79 -20.80
N ASN A 193 -2.01 -6.56 -20.63
CA ASN A 193 -3.37 -6.03 -20.60
C ASN A 193 -3.87 -5.74 -19.17
N GLN A 194 -3.00 -5.46 -18.19
CA GLN A 194 -3.44 -5.15 -16.82
C GLN A 194 -4.52 -4.06 -16.79
N GLN A 195 -4.37 -3.00 -17.58
CA GLN A 195 -5.35 -1.91 -17.67
C GLN A 195 -6.73 -2.38 -18.19
N LYS A 196 -6.78 -3.39 -19.07
CA LYS A 196 -8.04 -3.97 -19.55
C LYS A 196 -8.78 -4.69 -18.42
N TRP A 197 -8.07 -5.48 -17.63
CA TRP A 197 -8.64 -6.21 -16.49
C TRP A 197 -9.06 -5.25 -15.37
N LEU A 198 -8.22 -4.25 -15.08
CA LEU A 198 -8.53 -3.15 -14.18
C LEU A 198 -9.83 -2.44 -14.60
N LYS A 199 -9.96 -2.09 -15.89
CA LYS A 199 -11.17 -1.46 -16.42
C LYS A 199 -12.40 -2.33 -16.17
N ALA A 200 -12.35 -3.62 -16.50
CA ALA A 200 -13.51 -4.50 -16.35
C ALA A 200 -14.04 -4.55 -14.90
N ILE A 201 -13.14 -4.59 -13.90
CA ILE A 201 -13.52 -4.60 -12.48
C ILE A 201 -13.97 -3.22 -11.99
N THR A 202 -13.25 -2.16 -12.35
CA THR A 202 -13.59 -0.79 -11.90
C THR A 202 -14.89 -0.30 -12.52
N ASP A 203 -15.16 -0.58 -13.80
CA ASP A 203 -16.45 -0.33 -14.45
C ASP A 203 -17.59 -1.01 -13.69
N TYR A 204 -17.42 -2.30 -13.36
CA TYR A 204 -18.46 -3.04 -12.65
C TYR A 204 -18.71 -2.49 -11.25
N ALA A 205 -17.64 -2.26 -10.47
CA ALA A 205 -17.72 -1.74 -9.11
C ALA A 205 -18.35 -0.33 -9.06
N VAL A 206 -17.95 0.54 -9.97
CA VAL A 206 -18.48 1.91 -10.05
C VAL A 206 -19.93 1.91 -10.54
N LEU A 207 -20.22 1.29 -11.69
CA LEU A 207 -21.53 1.42 -12.32
C LEU A 207 -22.64 0.64 -11.60
N LYS A 208 -22.30 -0.49 -10.97
CA LYS A 208 -23.28 -1.32 -10.25
C LYS A 208 -23.43 -0.90 -8.78
N TYR A 209 -22.34 -0.51 -8.13
CA TYR A 209 -22.31 -0.34 -6.68
C TYR A 209 -21.90 1.07 -6.21
N ASN A 210 -21.57 1.97 -7.13
CA ASN A 210 -21.08 3.31 -6.83
C ASN A 210 -19.84 3.28 -5.91
N MET A 211 -18.97 2.28 -6.07
CA MET A 211 -17.75 2.19 -5.26
C MET A 211 -16.75 3.26 -5.70
N HIS A 212 -16.01 3.83 -4.74
CA HIS A 212 -14.83 4.64 -5.04
C HIS A 212 -13.62 3.74 -5.29
N ILE A 213 -12.71 4.16 -6.16
CA ILE A 213 -11.54 3.36 -6.54
C ILE A 213 -10.26 4.14 -6.21
N ILE A 214 -9.34 3.50 -5.50
CA ILE A 214 -7.95 3.97 -5.40
C ILE A 214 -7.11 3.13 -6.35
N ILE A 215 -6.45 3.75 -7.33
CA ILE A 215 -5.44 3.09 -8.17
C ILE A 215 -4.07 3.33 -7.54
N GLY A 216 -3.42 2.26 -7.09
CA GLY A 216 -2.12 2.32 -6.43
C GLY A 216 -0.97 1.92 -7.35
N LEU A 217 0.03 2.79 -7.49
CA LEU A 217 1.36 2.41 -7.96
C LEU A 217 2.10 1.78 -6.78
N HIS A 218 1.97 0.46 -6.67
CA HIS A 218 2.49 -0.31 -5.55
C HIS A 218 4.01 -0.53 -5.66
N SER A 219 4.50 -0.64 -6.90
CA SER A 219 5.92 -0.59 -7.24
C SER A 219 6.23 0.62 -8.13
N LEU A 220 7.46 1.14 -8.03
CA LEU A 220 8.01 2.12 -8.97
C LEU A 220 9.34 1.60 -9.56
N PRO A 221 9.71 2.07 -10.77
CA PRO A 221 10.93 1.62 -11.45
C PRO A 221 12.16 1.70 -10.55
N GLY A 222 12.88 0.58 -10.40
CA GLY A 222 14.09 0.49 -9.60
C GLY A 222 13.89 0.11 -8.14
N GLY A 223 12.65 0.01 -7.64
CA GLY A 223 12.36 -0.46 -6.29
C GLY A 223 12.38 0.62 -5.22
N VAL A 224 11.27 0.71 -4.47
CA VAL A 224 11.05 1.77 -3.46
C VAL A 224 11.34 1.33 -2.03
N ASN A 225 11.51 0.04 -1.76
CA ASN A 225 11.58 -0.47 -0.39
C ASN A 225 12.39 -1.76 -0.18
N ASN A 226 13.14 -2.23 -1.18
CA ASN A 226 13.91 -3.49 -1.14
C ASN A 226 13.05 -4.76 -0.95
N LEU A 227 11.73 -4.69 -1.02
CA LEU A 227 10.82 -5.84 -0.91
C LEU A 227 10.29 -6.26 -2.29
N ASP A 228 9.68 -7.44 -2.33
CA ASP A 228 9.00 -7.99 -3.51
C ASP A 228 7.92 -7.03 -4.04
N ILE A 229 7.20 -6.34 -3.15
CA ILE A 229 6.14 -5.39 -3.50
C ILE A 229 6.66 -4.08 -4.13
N GLY A 230 7.91 -3.69 -3.88
CA GLY A 230 8.45 -2.39 -4.30
C GLY A 230 8.96 -2.36 -5.74
N ASP A 231 9.35 -3.52 -6.29
CA ASP A 231 9.72 -3.84 -7.68
C ASP A 231 10.26 -5.29 -7.72
N ALA A 232 11.28 -5.55 -6.90
CA ALA A 232 11.88 -6.84 -6.63
C ALA A 232 12.67 -6.79 -5.31
N LEU A 233 12.92 -7.95 -4.71
CA LEU A 233 13.71 -8.06 -3.48
C LEU A 233 15.12 -7.47 -3.68
N PHE A 234 15.55 -6.62 -2.75
CA PHE A 234 16.81 -5.87 -2.76
C PHE A 234 16.97 -4.82 -3.88
N HIS A 235 15.89 -4.45 -4.58
CA HIS A 235 15.90 -3.29 -5.47
C HIS A 235 15.64 -2.00 -4.66
N ASP A 236 16.56 -1.04 -4.76
CA ASP A 236 16.53 0.27 -4.10
C ASP A 236 16.88 1.45 -5.02
N GLY A 237 17.03 1.18 -6.32
CA GLY A 237 17.50 2.11 -7.33
C GLY A 237 16.51 3.21 -7.71
N TRP A 238 15.29 3.25 -7.14
CA TRP A 238 14.35 4.36 -7.39
C TRP A 238 14.87 5.68 -6.80
N PHE A 239 15.49 5.63 -5.62
CA PHE A 239 15.96 6.83 -4.93
C PHE A 239 17.14 7.48 -5.67
N TYR A 240 17.07 8.81 -5.80
CA TYR A 240 18.12 9.65 -6.40
C TYR A 240 18.49 9.31 -7.86
N ASN A 241 17.58 8.65 -8.59
CA ASN A 241 17.79 8.26 -9.98
C ASN A 241 16.81 8.99 -10.91
N ALA A 242 17.33 9.88 -11.77
CA ALA A 242 16.52 10.69 -12.67
C ALA A 242 15.72 9.85 -13.69
N THR A 243 16.31 8.77 -14.20
CA THR A 243 15.66 7.87 -15.17
C THR A 243 14.48 7.14 -14.55
N ASN A 244 14.65 6.59 -13.35
CA ASN A 244 13.58 5.90 -12.63
C ASN A 244 12.48 6.88 -12.19
N LEU A 245 12.84 8.11 -11.83
CA LEU A 245 11.89 9.17 -11.54
C LEU A 245 11.06 9.55 -12.78
N ASP A 246 11.69 9.69 -13.95
CA ASP A 246 10.98 9.96 -15.20
C ASP A 246 10.00 8.84 -15.56
N TYR A 247 10.42 7.57 -15.48
CA TYR A 247 9.50 6.45 -15.70
C TYR A 247 8.37 6.40 -14.65
N SER A 248 8.63 6.80 -13.39
CA SER A 248 7.58 6.93 -12.38
C SER A 248 6.54 8.00 -12.79
N PHE A 249 7.00 9.14 -13.30
CA PHE A 249 6.14 10.19 -13.84
C PHE A 249 5.34 9.74 -15.07
N GLN A 250 5.92 8.93 -15.95
CA GLN A 250 5.21 8.32 -17.07
C GLN A 250 4.16 7.29 -16.61
N ALA A 251 4.45 6.52 -15.56
CA ALA A 251 3.46 5.61 -14.96
C ALA A 251 2.26 6.38 -14.41
N VAL A 252 2.51 7.51 -13.73
CA VAL A 252 1.47 8.43 -13.25
C VAL A 252 0.65 8.99 -14.41
N ASP A 253 1.28 9.38 -15.53
CA ASP A 253 0.54 9.81 -16.73
C ASP A 253 -0.37 8.69 -17.28
N GLY A 254 0.10 7.44 -17.23
CA GLY A 254 -0.70 6.26 -17.58
C GLY A 254 -1.95 6.11 -16.71
N VAL A 255 -1.79 6.21 -15.38
CA VAL A 255 -2.91 6.15 -14.42
C VAL A 255 -3.89 7.30 -14.67
N LEU A 256 -3.40 8.53 -14.81
CA LEU A 256 -4.24 9.70 -15.04
C LEU A 256 -4.98 9.64 -16.38
N ASN A 257 -4.35 9.10 -17.43
CA ASN A 257 -4.99 8.86 -18.71
C ASN A 257 -6.10 7.80 -18.59
N PHE A 258 -5.91 6.75 -17.80
CA PHE A 258 -6.96 5.78 -17.50
C PHE A 258 -8.15 6.43 -16.78
N ILE A 259 -7.88 7.22 -15.73
CA ILE A 259 -8.93 7.94 -14.97
C ILE A 259 -9.70 8.89 -15.89
N LYS A 260 -9.00 9.69 -16.69
CA LYS A 260 -9.60 10.64 -17.64
C LYS A 260 -10.51 9.95 -18.65
N ASN A 261 -10.11 8.78 -19.16
CA ASN A 261 -10.85 8.02 -20.16
C ASN A 261 -11.87 7.03 -19.58
N SER A 262 -12.03 6.99 -18.25
CA SER A 262 -12.97 6.07 -17.58
C SER A 262 -14.44 6.39 -17.88
N GLY A 263 -14.76 7.67 -18.12
CA GLY A 263 -16.13 8.18 -18.20
C GLY A 263 -16.72 8.64 -16.85
N TYR A 264 -16.01 8.43 -15.74
CA TYR A 264 -16.41 8.81 -14.37
C TYR A 264 -15.18 9.14 -13.53
N GLN A 265 -14.39 10.14 -13.95
CA GLN A 265 -13.14 10.53 -13.27
C GLN A 265 -13.30 10.84 -11.77
N ASN A 266 -14.50 11.24 -11.35
CA ASN A 266 -14.84 11.53 -9.95
C ASN A 266 -14.89 10.28 -9.05
N ALA A 267 -14.84 9.08 -9.63
CA ALA A 267 -14.78 7.81 -8.91
C ALA A 267 -13.37 7.41 -8.44
N PHE A 268 -12.35 8.22 -8.73
CA PHE A 268 -10.96 7.79 -8.55
C PHE A 268 -10.15 8.69 -7.62
N THR A 269 -9.27 8.03 -6.86
CA THR A 269 -8.12 8.58 -6.14
C THR A 269 -6.84 7.89 -6.67
N ILE A 270 -5.72 8.61 -6.73
CA ILE A 270 -4.42 8.02 -7.11
C ILE A 270 -3.52 7.90 -5.88
N ALA A 271 -2.97 6.70 -5.65
CA ALA A 271 -1.90 6.46 -4.68
C ALA A 271 -0.58 6.25 -5.45
N PRO A 272 0.31 7.25 -5.55
CA PRO A 272 1.41 7.23 -6.50
C PRO A 272 2.66 6.47 -6.02
N ILE A 273 2.69 6.04 -4.76
CA ILE A 273 3.78 5.28 -4.15
C ILE A 273 3.25 4.50 -2.94
N ASN A 274 3.85 3.35 -2.64
CA ASN A 274 3.49 2.49 -1.51
C ASN A 274 4.72 2.17 -0.66
N GLU A 275 4.62 2.36 0.66
CA GLU A 275 5.57 1.90 1.67
C GLU A 275 7.05 2.15 1.34
N ALA A 276 7.39 3.35 0.88
CA ALA A 276 8.75 3.66 0.47
C ALA A 276 9.72 3.64 1.68
N SER A 277 10.91 3.07 1.48
CA SER A 277 11.92 2.88 2.51
C SER A 277 13.30 2.74 1.87
N ASP A 278 14.23 3.63 2.22
CA ASP A 278 15.64 3.52 1.83
C ASP A 278 16.49 2.77 2.88
N ASN A 279 15.86 2.20 3.91
CA ASN A 279 16.53 1.42 4.94
C ASN A 279 15.71 0.17 5.32
N LEU A 280 16.00 -0.96 4.64
CA LEU A 280 15.31 -2.24 4.87
C LEU A 280 15.32 -2.69 6.34
N ALA A 281 16.40 -2.44 7.09
CA ALA A 281 16.49 -2.84 8.48
C ALA A 281 15.51 -2.09 9.40
N GLY A 282 15.03 -0.92 8.97
CA GLY A 282 14.03 -0.11 9.67
C GLY A 282 12.63 -0.18 9.05
N PHE A 283 12.40 -1.02 8.03
CA PHE A 283 11.12 -1.12 7.34
C PHE A 283 9.96 -1.38 8.33
N GLY A 284 8.80 -0.79 8.08
CA GLY A 284 7.66 -0.81 9.00
C GLY A 284 7.75 0.23 10.13
N SER A 285 8.87 0.94 10.28
CA SER A 285 9.05 1.96 11.32
C SER A 285 9.54 3.27 10.74
N ALA A 286 9.52 4.32 11.58
CA ALA A 286 10.13 5.60 11.23
C ALA A 286 11.64 5.49 10.91
N ALA A 287 12.34 4.42 11.31
CA ALA A 287 13.74 4.21 10.96
C ALA A 287 13.95 3.77 9.50
N GLY A 288 12.91 3.35 8.80
CA GLY A 288 12.98 2.87 7.41
C GLY A 288 13.21 3.95 6.36
N LEU A 289 13.06 5.23 6.73
CA LEU A 289 13.14 6.35 5.77
C LEU A 289 14.05 7.47 6.27
N SER A 290 15.09 7.79 5.50
CA SER A 290 16.00 8.89 5.75
C SER A 290 15.43 10.26 5.34
N ASN A 291 16.02 11.35 5.84
CA ASN A 291 15.65 12.70 5.40
C ASN A 291 15.93 12.95 3.92
N ASN A 292 16.95 12.32 3.34
CA ASN A 292 17.22 12.43 1.90
C ASN A 292 16.10 11.74 1.09
N ALA A 293 15.60 10.60 1.58
CA ALA A 293 14.50 9.90 0.94
C ALA A 293 13.18 10.69 1.10
N THR A 294 12.95 11.33 2.25
CA THR A 294 11.86 12.30 2.43
C THR A 294 11.90 13.42 1.39
N ASN A 295 13.08 14.01 1.15
CA ASN A 295 13.27 15.02 0.10
C ASN A 295 12.94 14.47 -1.30
N TRP A 296 13.40 13.26 -1.62
CA TRP A 296 13.12 12.62 -2.91
C TRP A 296 11.62 12.36 -3.11
N ILE A 297 10.94 11.82 -2.10
CA ILE A 297 9.50 11.56 -2.12
C ILE A 297 8.72 12.87 -2.29
N ASN A 298 9.03 13.93 -1.53
CA ASN A 298 8.34 15.21 -1.69
C ASN A 298 8.58 15.83 -3.09
N THR A 299 9.75 15.61 -3.68
CA THR A 299 10.03 16.02 -5.07
C THR A 299 9.11 15.29 -6.05
N TYR A 300 9.00 13.97 -5.92
CA TYR A 300 8.10 13.15 -6.72
C TYR A 300 6.64 13.56 -6.53
N VAL A 301 6.16 13.66 -5.29
CA VAL A 301 4.76 14.02 -4.96
C VAL A 301 4.40 15.40 -5.52
N ASN A 302 5.28 16.40 -5.44
CA ASN A 302 5.04 17.70 -6.06
C ASN A 302 4.84 17.60 -7.58
N GLY A 303 5.60 16.74 -8.26
CA GLY A 303 5.40 16.47 -9.69
C GLY A 303 4.08 15.75 -9.98
N VAL A 304 3.69 14.80 -9.12
CA VAL A 304 2.39 14.12 -9.23
C VAL A 304 1.23 15.09 -9.04
N LEU A 305 1.29 15.99 -8.05
CA LEU A 305 0.28 17.03 -7.84
C LEU A 305 0.14 17.95 -9.06
N ASN A 306 1.26 18.36 -9.68
CA ASN A 306 1.23 19.16 -10.91
C ASN A 306 0.57 18.39 -12.07
N LYS A 307 0.88 17.09 -12.23
CA LYS A 307 0.27 16.23 -13.25
C LYS A 307 -1.23 16.03 -13.01
N ILE A 308 -1.65 15.79 -11.76
CA ILE A 308 -3.06 15.73 -11.37
C ILE A 308 -3.75 17.05 -11.73
N ALA A 309 -3.17 18.19 -11.37
CA ALA A 309 -3.75 19.50 -11.64
C ALA A 309 -3.91 19.79 -13.14
N ALA A 310 -3.02 19.24 -13.99
CA ALA A 310 -3.14 19.34 -15.44
C ALA A 310 -4.30 18.50 -16.04
N VAL A 311 -4.78 17.49 -15.31
CA VAL A 311 -5.96 16.70 -15.68
C VAL A 311 -7.21 17.26 -15.00
N ASP A 312 -7.27 17.18 -13.67
CA ASP A 312 -8.32 17.76 -12.83
C ASP A 312 -7.87 17.77 -11.36
N LYS A 313 -7.65 18.95 -10.78
CA LYS A 313 -7.20 19.12 -9.38
C LYS A 313 -8.16 18.54 -8.32
N ARG A 314 -9.38 18.15 -8.71
CA ARG A 314 -10.36 17.51 -7.82
C ARG A 314 -10.08 16.03 -7.61
N ILE A 315 -9.28 15.39 -8.47
CA ILE A 315 -8.80 14.02 -8.26
C ILE A 315 -7.88 14.03 -7.02
N PRO A 316 -8.19 13.27 -5.96
CA PRO A 316 -7.36 13.26 -4.76
C PRO A 316 -6.05 12.48 -4.97
N LEU A 317 -4.99 12.93 -4.29
CA LEU A 317 -3.77 12.16 -4.10
C LEU A 317 -3.82 11.46 -2.74
N GLN A 318 -3.58 10.16 -2.71
CA GLN A 318 -3.37 9.39 -1.49
C GLN A 318 -1.87 9.20 -1.25
N LEU A 319 -1.33 9.78 -0.18
CA LEU A 319 0.09 9.69 0.15
C LEU A 319 0.31 8.70 1.30
N GLN A 320 0.94 7.56 1.00
CA GLN A 320 1.32 6.59 2.02
C GLN A 320 2.43 7.15 2.91
N ASP A 321 2.26 7.04 4.22
CA ASP A 321 3.05 7.79 5.22
C ASP A 321 4.46 7.24 5.50
N CYS A 322 4.86 6.16 4.82
CA CYS A 322 6.14 5.49 4.95
C CYS A 322 6.48 5.12 6.41
N PHE A 323 5.46 4.81 7.22
CA PHE A 323 5.56 4.52 8.65
C PHE A 323 6.15 5.66 9.49
N LYS A 324 6.14 6.89 8.97
CA LYS A 324 6.48 8.11 9.72
C LYS A 324 5.27 8.73 10.40
N GLY A 325 4.06 8.43 9.92
CA GLY A 325 2.80 9.04 10.34
C GLY A 325 2.48 10.30 9.53
N ALA A 326 1.19 10.65 9.41
CA ALA A 326 0.73 11.78 8.63
C ALA A 326 1.21 13.13 9.18
N SER A 327 1.42 13.20 10.50
CA SER A 327 1.97 14.39 11.18
C SER A 327 3.37 14.76 10.69
N TYR A 328 4.21 13.78 10.36
CA TYR A 328 5.55 13.99 9.81
C TYR A 328 5.52 14.73 8.47
N TRP A 329 4.56 14.38 7.61
CA TRP A 329 4.45 14.91 6.26
C TRP A 329 3.62 16.21 6.17
N ALA A 330 2.75 16.47 7.14
CA ALA A 330 1.81 17.60 7.10
C ALA A 330 2.44 18.99 6.87
N PRO A 331 3.65 19.31 7.37
CA PRO A 331 4.27 20.62 7.14
C PRO A 331 4.71 20.88 5.68
N PHE A 332 4.91 19.85 4.87
CA PHE A 332 5.34 20.01 3.48
C PHE A 332 4.24 20.51 2.54
N TYR A 333 2.97 20.41 2.96
CA TYR A 333 1.82 20.67 2.10
C TYR A 333 0.89 21.74 2.68
N ASP A 334 0.34 22.59 1.82
CA ASP A 334 -0.71 23.52 2.22
C ASP A 334 -2.00 22.78 2.59
N ALA A 335 -2.76 23.26 3.58
CA ALA A 335 -3.97 22.59 4.06
C ALA A 335 -5.07 22.44 3.00
N SER A 336 -5.04 23.27 1.95
CA SER A 336 -5.96 23.20 0.80
C SER A 336 -5.55 22.16 -0.26
N THR A 337 -4.35 21.59 -0.17
CA THR A 337 -3.91 20.52 -1.08
C THR A 337 -4.83 19.32 -0.91
N ASN A 338 -5.34 18.78 -2.03
CA ASN A 338 -6.27 17.65 -2.03
C ASN A 338 -5.55 16.32 -1.80
N ILE A 339 -4.99 16.16 -0.61
CA ILE A 339 -4.27 14.97 -0.15
C ILE A 339 -5.07 14.29 0.96
N VAL A 340 -5.12 12.96 0.88
CA VAL A 340 -5.42 12.08 2.02
C VAL A 340 -4.16 11.31 2.37
N PHE A 341 -3.82 11.21 3.65
CA PHE A 341 -2.72 10.35 4.08
C PHE A 341 -3.18 8.92 4.24
N ASP A 342 -2.34 7.98 3.82
CA ASP A 342 -2.57 6.56 3.93
C ASP A 342 -1.63 5.96 4.98
N SER A 343 -2.22 5.48 6.07
CA SER A 343 -1.50 4.78 7.13
C SER A 343 -1.82 3.29 7.08
N HIS A 344 -0.78 2.47 7.13
CA HIS A 344 -0.93 1.01 7.19
C HIS A 344 -0.81 0.56 8.65
N VAL A 345 -1.85 -0.11 9.16
CA VAL A 345 -1.95 -0.49 10.57
C VAL A 345 -2.03 -2.01 10.69
N TYR A 346 -0.93 -2.61 11.12
CA TYR A 346 -0.79 -4.04 11.29
C TYR A 346 -0.34 -4.42 12.70
N TYR A 347 -0.89 -5.51 13.23
CA TYR A 347 -0.60 -6.00 14.59
C TYR A 347 0.28 -7.27 14.59
N PHE A 348 0.57 -7.85 13.43
CA PHE A 348 1.36 -9.08 13.30
C PHE A 348 2.88 -8.84 13.45
N ALA A 349 3.35 -7.64 13.13
CA ALA A 349 4.76 -7.27 13.10
C ALA A 349 5.22 -6.46 14.32
N ALA A 350 4.31 -6.16 15.26
CA ALA A 350 4.60 -5.34 16.43
C ALA A 350 4.88 -6.23 17.66
N ALA A 351 6.07 -6.06 18.24
CA ALA A 351 6.52 -6.83 19.39
C ALA A 351 5.56 -6.73 20.58
N GLY A 352 5.20 -7.89 21.17
CA GLY A 352 4.35 -7.94 22.37
C GLY A 352 2.84 -7.80 22.11
N THR A 353 2.41 -7.87 20.84
CA THR A 353 0.99 -7.75 20.48
C THR A 353 0.28 -9.10 20.58
N TYR A 354 -0.54 -9.30 21.62
CA TYR A 354 -1.41 -10.46 21.73
C TYR A 354 -2.82 -10.15 21.24
N ALA A 355 -3.45 -11.09 20.55
CA ALA A 355 -4.76 -10.91 19.92
C ALA A 355 -5.83 -10.36 20.89
N ASN A 356 -5.82 -10.78 22.15
CA ASN A 356 -6.77 -10.33 23.16
C ASN A 356 -6.61 -8.86 23.59
N TYR A 357 -5.48 -8.21 23.26
CA TYR A 357 -5.22 -6.80 23.56
C TYR A 357 -5.35 -5.87 22.35
N VAL A 358 -5.57 -6.40 21.14
CA VAL A 358 -5.71 -5.56 19.94
C VAL A 358 -6.99 -4.75 19.98
N ASN A 359 -8.11 -5.37 20.36
CA ASN A 359 -9.41 -4.72 20.46
C ASN A 359 -9.44 -3.40 21.26
N PRO A 360 -8.99 -3.37 22.53
CA PRO A 360 -8.99 -2.14 23.33
C PRO A 360 -8.07 -1.05 22.77
N ALA A 361 -7.06 -1.41 21.97
CA ALA A 361 -6.11 -0.49 21.38
C ALA A 361 -6.66 0.30 20.18
N VAL A 362 -7.43 -0.38 19.33
CA VAL A 362 -7.89 0.13 18.03
C VAL A 362 -8.60 1.48 18.16
N CYS A 363 -9.50 1.62 19.14
CA CYS A 363 -10.28 2.85 19.33
C CYS A 363 -9.39 4.06 19.70
N GLY A 364 -8.43 3.86 20.61
CA GLY A 364 -7.48 4.90 21.00
C GLY A 364 -6.52 5.28 19.89
N GLN A 365 -6.02 4.27 19.15
CA GLN A 365 -5.21 4.49 17.96
C GLN A 365 -5.95 5.32 16.92
N ALA A 366 -7.20 4.99 16.62
CA ALA A 366 -8.01 5.73 15.66
C ALA A 366 -8.21 7.19 16.08
N GLN A 367 -8.44 7.44 17.37
CA GLN A 367 -8.53 8.80 17.92
C GLN A 367 -7.22 9.57 17.76
N TYR A 368 -6.09 8.96 18.10
CA TYR A 368 -4.78 9.59 17.96
C TYR A 368 -4.48 9.96 16.50
N ILE A 369 -4.66 9.02 15.58
CA ILE A 369 -4.44 9.23 14.15
C ILE A 369 -5.35 10.35 13.60
N ALA A 370 -6.56 10.50 14.13
CA ALA A 370 -7.48 11.56 13.72
C ALA A 370 -7.02 12.97 14.13
N GLU A 371 -6.17 13.08 15.17
CA GLU A 371 -5.73 14.35 15.74
C GLU A 371 -4.30 14.76 15.32
N GLU A 372 -3.51 13.84 14.77
CA GLU A 372 -2.09 14.08 14.52
C GLU A 372 -1.82 15.07 13.37
N THR A 373 -2.78 15.30 12.48
CA THR A 373 -2.58 16.07 11.26
C THR A 373 -3.79 16.93 10.89
N LYS A 374 -3.55 17.92 10.02
CA LYS A 374 -4.59 18.79 9.43
C LYS A 374 -5.27 18.19 8.20
N PHE A 375 -4.81 17.04 7.71
CA PHE A 375 -5.31 16.35 6.53
C PHE A 375 -6.20 15.18 6.93
N PRO A 376 -7.12 14.72 6.06
CA PRO A 376 -7.78 13.44 6.30
C PRO A 376 -6.75 12.32 6.29
N VAL A 377 -6.93 11.35 7.18
CA VAL A 377 -6.16 10.09 7.20
C VAL A 377 -7.11 8.96 6.85
N PHE A 378 -6.65 7.99 6.06
CA PHE A 378 -7.33 6.78 5.67
C PHE A 378 -6.44 5.60 6.03
N ILE A 379 -7.01 4.55 6.62
CA ILE A 379 -6.24 3.33 6.94
C ILE A 379 -6.25 2.43 5.70
N GLY A 380 -5.33 2.65 4.76
CA GLY A 380 -5.36 1.96 3.47
C GLY A 380 -5.06 0.48 3.55
N GLU A 381 -4.43 0.03 4.62
CA GLU A 381 -4.17 -1.38 4.89
C GLU A 381 -4.29 -1.73 6.37
N TYR A 382 -5.01 -2.82 6.65
CA TYR A 382 -5.08 -3.47 7.96
C TYR A 382 -5.57 -4.92 7.81
N SER A 383 -5.32 -5.77 8.82
CA SER A 383 -5.82 -7.15 8.87
C SER A 383 -6.21 -7.58 10.29
N LEU A 384 -6.65 -8.84 10.46
CA LEU A 384 -7.01 -9.39 11.77
C LEU A 384 -5.83 -10.07 12.51
N GLN A 385 -4.69 -10.29 11.84
CA GLN A 385 -3.58 -11.03 12.45
C GLN A 385 -2.87 -10.18 13.51
N ALA A 386 -2.70 -10.75 14.70
CA ALA A 386 -1.82 -10.26 15.75
C ALA A 386 -0.51 -11.06 15.79
N MET A 387 0.50 -10.57 16.50
CA MET A 387 1.78 -11.26 16.64
C MET A 387 1.65 -12.58 17.41
N TYR A 388 0.86 -12.60 18.48
CA TYR A 388 0.71 -13.76 19.37
C TYR A 388 -0.75 -14.12 19.68
N ASN A 389 -0.99 -15.39 19.99
CA ASN A 389 -2.24 -15.96 20.48
C ASN A 389 -3.46 -15.69 19.57
N ASN A 390 -3.30 -15.79 18.25
CA ASN A 390 -4.43 -15.69 17.33
C ASN A 390 -5.43 -16.83 17.57
N THR A 391 -6.72 -16.56 17.36
CA THR A 391 -7.79 -17.56 17.53
C THR A 391 -8.76 -17.59 16.35
N LEU A 392 -9.18 -18.81 15.98
CA LEU A 392 -10.21 -19.06 14.98
C LEU A 392 -11.63 -18.82 15.51
N ASN A 393 -11.79 -18.47 16.79
CA ASN A 393 -13.08 -18.12 17.36
C ASN A 393 -13.75 -17.01 16.52
N VAL A 394 -14.88 -17.34 15.91
CA VAL A 394 -15.61 -16.45 14.98
C VAL A 394 -16.04 -15.16 15.70
N THR A 395 -16.54 -15.25 16.93
CA THR A 395 -16.96 -14.10 17.71
C THR A 395 -15.80 -13.15 18.00
N THR A 396 -14.64 -13.67 18.43
CA THR A 396 -13.46 -12.85 18.71
C THR A 396 -12.97 -12.11 17.47
N ARG A 397 -12.83 -12.82 16.34
CA ARG A 397 -12.41 -12.21 15.07
C ARG A 397 -13.43 -11.20 14.55
N LYS A 398 -14.73 -11.49 14.74
CA LYS A 398 -15.81 -10.58 14.37
C LYS A 398 -15.77 -9.31 15.18
N THR A 399 -15.62 -9.39 16.50
CA THR A 399 -15.49 -8.22 17.37
C THR A 399 -14.27 -7.38 16.99
N LEU A 400 -13.15 -8.01 16.60
CA LEU A 400 -11.99 -7.29 16.11
C LEU A 400 -12.25 -6.55 14.81
N PHE A 401 -12.81 -7.23 13.82
CA PHE A 401 -13.15 -6.60 12.56
C PHE A 401 -14.16 -5.46 12.74
N ASP A 402 -15.21 -5.68 13.53
CA ASP A 402 -16.24 -4.69 13.81
C ASP A 402 -15.68 -3.48 14.57
N THR A 403 -14.74 -3.70 15.49
CA THR A 403 -14.05 -2.63 16.21
C THR A 403 -13.16 -1.80 15.29
N GLN A 404 -12.34 -2.45 14.46
CA GLN A 404 -11.54 -1.78 13.43
C GLN A 404 -12.43 -0.98 12.48
N ARG A 405 -13.41 -1.63 11.84
CA ARG A 405 -14.34 -1.00 10.89
C ARG A 405 -15.02 0.25 11.47
N TYR A 406 -15.55 0.13 12.69
CA TYR A 406 -16.20 1.25 13.35
C TYR A 406 -15.20 2.36 13.69
N ALA A 407 -14.10 2.05 14.38
CA ALA A 407 -13.13 3.05 14.83
C ALA A 407 -12.54 3.82 13.65
N TRP A 408 -12.15 3.12 12.57
CA TRP A 408 -11.63 3.74 11.37
C TRP A 408 -12.66 4.68 10.73
N SER A 409 -13.94 4.28 10.68
CA SER A 409 -14.99 5.13 10.09
C SER A 409 -15.39 6.32 10.95
N LYS A 410 -15.34 6.17 12.28
CA LYS A 410 -15.72 7.21 13.23
C LYS A 410 -14.68 8.31 13.30
N TYR A 411 -13.43 7.92 13.53
CA TYR A 411 -12.37 8.88 13.86
C TYR A 411 -11.59 9.35 12.63
N VAL A 412 -11.30 8.45 11.69
CA VAL A 412 -10.56 8.79 10.45
C VAL A 412 -11.46 8.60 9.22
N ALA A 413 -10.93 8.63 8.00
CA ALA A 413 -11.72 8.55 6.76
C ALA A 413 -12.21 7.13 6.42
N GLY A 414 -12.14 6.19 7.37
CA GLY A 414 -12.37 4.76 7.16
C GLY A 414 -11.08 3.98 6.92
N GLY A 415 -11.23 2.73 6.49
CA GLY A 415 -10.09 1.88 6.15
C GLY A 415 -10.38 0.88 5.04
N SER A 416 -9.33 0.26 4.51
CA SER A 416 -9.40 -0.80 3.50
C SER A 416 -8.65 -2.04 3.97
N PHE A 417 -9.38 -3.15 4.12
CA PHE A 417 -8.82 -4.39 4.64
C PHE A 417 -7.89 -5.04 3.61
N TRP A 418 -6.73 -5.52 4.05
CA TRP A 418 -5.81 -6.32 3.25
C TRP A 418 -6.05 -7.81 3.53
N THR A 419 -6.55 -8.61 2.59
CA THR A 419 -6.94 -8.34 1.20
C THR A 419 -8.24 -9.08 0.86
N ALA A 420 -8.85 -8.81 -0.31
CA ALA A 420 -10.11 -9.44 -0.73
C ALA A 420 -10.05 -10.96 -0.71
N VAL A 421 -9.01 -11.54 -1.31
CA VAL A 421 -8.80 -12.99 -1.37
C VAL A 421 -7.36 -13.32 -1.05
N SER A 422 -7.14 -14.25 -0.13
CA SER A 422 -5.82 -14.83 0.11
C SER A 422 -5.91 -16.36 0.25
N TYR A 423 -4.92 -17.04 -0.32
CA TYR A 423 -4.68 -18.47 -0.16
C TYR A 423 -3.40 -18.76 0.63
N SER A 424 -2.96 -17.81 1.47
CA SER A 424 -1.77 -18.00 2.29
C SER A 424 -1.86 -19.23 3.18
N THR A 425 -0.80 -20.03 3.19
CA THR A 425 -0.70 -21.26 3.99
C THR A 425 0.23 -21.11 5.19
N ALA A 426 0.80 -19.91 5.40
CA ALA A 426 1.72 -19.68 6.51
C ALA A 426 0.97 -19.80 7.84
N ALA A 427 1.52 -20.60 8.78
CA ALA A 427 0.97 -20.69 10.12
C ALA A 427 1.13 -19.34 10.85
N VAL A 428 0.14 -19.00 11.67
CA VAL A 428 0.23 -17.88 12.61
C VAL A 428 0.52 -18.41 14.01
N ASP A 429 1.02 -17.56 14.90
CA ASP A 429 1.08 -17.91 16.32
C ASP A 429 -0.34 -18.03 16.89
N GLY A 430 -0.66 -19.15 17.53
CA GLY A 430 -2.01 -19.50 17.94
C GLY A 430 -2.68 -20.47 16.96
N GLU A 431 -3.90 -20.15 16.51
CA GLU A 431 -4.75 -21.05 15.74
C GLU A 431 -4.80 -20.65 14.25
N GLY A 432 -4.63 -21.62 13.34
CA GLY A 432 -4.88 -21.45 11.91
C GLY A 432 -3.70 -20.91 11.10
N THR A 433 -4.03 -20.32 9.95
CA THR A 433 -3.09 -19.81 8.96
C THR A 433 -3.40 -18.36 8.62
N GLN A 434 -2.50 -17.66 7.92
CA GLN A 434 -2.75 -16.29 7.46
C GLN A 434 -4.03 -16.17 6.63
N ARG A 435 -4.42 -17.16 5.83
CA ARG A 435 -5.71 -17.13 5.12
C ARG A 435 -6.90 -16.85 6.04
N ASP A 436 -6.88 -17.37 7.26
CA ASP A 436 -7.96 -17.22 8.24
C ASP A 436 -8.09 -15.82 8.84
N TYR A 437 -7.11 -14.93 8.60
CA TYR A 437 -7.03 -13.58 9.15
C TYR A 437 -6.83 -12.48 8.09
N TRP A 438 -6.57 -12.86 6.83
CA TRP A 438 -6.22 -11.94 5.73
C TRP A 438 -7.11 -12.09 4.49
N SER A 439 -7.99 -13.09 4.42
CA SER A 439 -8.89 -13.30 3.28
C SER A 439 -10.29 -12.77 3.59
N TYR A 440 -10.63 -11.58 3.09
CA TYR A 440 -11.93 -10.93 3.32
C TYR A 440 -13.09 -11.86 2.93
N ILE A 441 -13.02 -12.48 1.75
CA ILE A 441 -14.07 -13.39 1.26
C ILE A 441 -14.25 -14.61 2.17
N ASP A 442 -13.17 -15.22 2.66
CA ASP A 442 -13.31 -16.35 3.60
C ASP A 442 -13.91 -15.89 4.93
N LEU A 443 -13.55 -14.69 5.41
CA LEU A 443 -14.14 -14.11 6.62
C LEU A 443 -15.63 -13.79 6.46
N ILE A 444 -16.09 -13.38 5.26
CA ILE A 444 -17.53 -13.27 4.96
C ILE A 444 -18.20 -14.65 5.05
N ASN A 445 -17.62 -15.66 4.39
CA ASN A 445 -18.17 -17.02 4.35
C ASN A 445 -18.25 -17.67 5.75
N GLN A 446 -17.33 -17.32 6.65
CA GLN A 446 -17.28 -17.79 8.02
C GLN A 446 -18.21 -17.00 8.98
N GLY A 447 -18.89 -15.95 8.49
CA GLY A 447 -19.74 -15.08 9.31
C GLY A 447 -18.96 -14.15 10.24
N VAL A 448 -17.66 -13.97 10.02
CA VAL A 448 -16.83 -13.00 10.75
C VAL A 448 -17.14 -11.60 10.25
N ILE A 449 -17.14 -11.40 8.93
CA ILE A 449 -17.49 -10.12 8.32
C ILE A 449 -18.93 -10.17 7.84
N THR A 450 -19.76 -9.35 8.49
CA THR A 450 -21.18 -9.19 8.18
C THR A 450 -21.48 -7.75 7.81
N LYS A 451 -22.64 -7.50 7.19
CA LYS A 451 -23.10 -6.13 6.91
C LYS A 451 -23.23 -5.29 8.18
N GLN A 452 -23.77 -5.86 9.26
CA GLN A 452 -23.92 -5.16 10.54
C GLN A 452 -22.60 -5.14 11.31
N THR A 453 -22.38 -4.04 12.04
CA THR A 453 -21.30 -3.88 13.01
C THR A 453 -21.92 -3.93 14.40
N ASN A 454 -22.03 -5.12 14.98
CA ASN A 454 -22.85 -5.36 16.17
C ASN A 454 -22.06 -5.63 17.45
N ALA A 455 -20.73 -5.66 17.37
CA ALA A 455 -19.85 -5.83 18.51
C ALA A 455 -18.57 -4.99 18.34
N SER A 456 -18.59 -3.75 18.83
CA SER A 456 -17.41 -2.88 18.89
C SER A 456 -17.14 -2.40 20.31
N TYR A 457 -15.85 -2.25 20.67
CA TYR A 457 -15.40 -1.71 21.96
C TYR A 457 -15.46 -0.17 22.06
N CYS A 458 -15.85 0.49 20.97
CA CYS A 458 -16.26 1.88 20.91
C CYS A 458 -17.48 1.99 19.97
#